data_AF-A0A9D7HTF4-F1
#
_entry.id   AF-A0A9D7HTF4-F1
#
_cell.length_a   1.000
_cell.length_b   1.000
_cell.length_c   1.000
_cell.angle_alpha   90.00
_cell.angle_beta   90.00
_cell.angle_gamma   90.00
#
_symmetry.space_group_name_H-M   'P 1'
#
loop_
_entity.id
_entity.type
_entity.pdbx_description
1 polymer ?
#
loop_
_entity_poly.entity_id
_entity_poly.type
_entity_poly.pdbx_seq_one_letter_code
_entity_poly.pdbx_strand_id
1 'polypeptide(L)' 'MSKILEQVADVVRESGRVTGEIPESSDLYAEVGVESVNSIAILLALEEKFAITIDDTEFVKARTLTELVKLVAAQTGETI' A
#
# COMPACT_ATOMS: atom_id res chain seq x y z
N MET A 1 1.04 -16.53 -5.78
CA MET A 1 1.23 -15.20 -5.16
C MET A 1 0.33 -14.26 -5.93
N SER A 2 -0.59 -13.58 -5.24
CA SER A 2 -1.58 -12.68 -5.86
C SER A 2 -0.84 -11.49 -6.48
N LYS A 3 -1.06 -11.23 -7.77
CA LYS A 3 -0.31 -10.23 -8.56
C LYS A 3 -0.39 -8.82 -7.95
N ILE A 4 -1.56 -8.47 -7.41
CA ILE A 4 -1.81 -7.22 -6.71
C ILE A 4 -0.93 -7.03 -5.47
N LEU A 5 -0.65 -8.10 -4.70
CA LEU A 5 0.18 -7.99 -3.49
C LEU A 5 1.60 -7.58 -3.84
N GLU A 6 2.19 -8.21 -4.87
CA GLU A 6 3.51 -7.85 -5.37
C GLU A 6 3.54 -6.39 -5.87
N GLN A 7 2.53 -5.99 -6.63
CA GLN A 7 2.47 -4.64 -7.19
C GLN A 7 2.31 -3.55 -6.12
N VAL A 8 1.48 -3.78 -5.11
CA VAL A 8 1.30 -2.85 -3.98
C VAL A 8 2.57 -2.79 -3.14
N ALA A 9 3.18 -3.93 -2.83
CA ALA A 9 4.45 -3.98 -2.10
C ALA A 9 5.55 -3.19 -2.81
N ASP A 10 5.64 -3.33 -4.13
CA ASP A 10 6.59 -2.60 -4.98
C ASP A 10 6.36 -1.07 -4.92
N VAL A 11 5.10 -0.62 -5.03
CA VAL A 11 4.75 0.80 -4.90
C VAL A 11 5.09 1.34 -3.52
N VAL A 12 4.76 0.60 -2.45
CA VAL A 12 5.06 0.99 -1.07
C VAL A 12 6.57 1.10 -0.86
N ARG A 13 7.37 0.20 -1.44
CA ARG A 13 8.85 0.27 -1.34
C ARG A 13 9.42 1.47 -2.06
N GLU A 14 8.97 1.70 -3.29
CA GLU A 14 9.47 2.81 -4.12
C GLU A 14 9.04 4.18 -3.56
N SER A 15 7.75 4.33 -3.28
CA SER A 15 7.16 5.60 -2.82
C SER A 15 7.44 5.85 -1.34
N GLY A 16 7.40 4.79 -0.52
CA GLY A 16 7.73 4.83 0.91
C GLY A 16 9.22 4.91 1.22
N ARG A 17 10.09 4.81 0.19
CA ARG A 17 11.55 4.80 0.30
C ARG A 17 12.08 3.71 1.24
N VAL A 18 11.40 2.57 1.29
CA VAL A 18 11.76 1.47 2.18
C VAL A 18 12.57 0.41 1.45
N THR A 19 13.73 0.08 2.00
CA THR A 19 14.58 -1.01 1.51
C THR A 19 14.46 -2.23 2.40
N GLY A 20 13.88 -3.30 1.88
CA GLY A 20 13.78 -4.58 2.58
C GLY A 20 12.50 -5.33 2.25
N GLU A 21 12.38 -6.55 2.75
CA GLU A 21 11.12 -7.28 2.69
C GLU A 21 10.10 -6.60 3.62
N ILE A 22 8.91 -6.34 3.10
CA ILE A 22 7.80 -5.77 3.87
C ILE A 22 6.86 -6.92 4.23
N PRO A 23 6.80 -7.33 5.51
CA PRO A 23 5.87 -8.37 5.92
C PRO A 23 4.44 -7.89 5.74
N GLU A 24 3.57 -8.74 5.22
CA GLU A 24 2.17 -8.39 4.91
C GLU A 24 1.39 -7.91 6.15
N SER A 25 1.69 -8.51 7.31
CA SER A 25 1.05 -8.20 8.59
C SER A 25 1.77 -7.10 9.40
N SER A 26 2.91 -6.60 8.92
CA SER A 26 3.67 -5.62 9.68
C SER A 26 3.12 -4.21 9.53
N ASP A 27 3.28 -3.43 10.60
CA ASP A 27 2.88 -2.03 10.62
C ASP A 27 3.85 -1.20 9.75
N LEU A 28 3.31 -0.57 8.71
CA LEU A 28 4.06 0.21 7.74
C LEU A 28 4.79 1.39 8.40
N TYR A 29 4.22 1.97 9.45
CA TYR A 29 4.78 3.14 10.10
C TYR A 29 5.74 2.76 11.23
N ALA A 30 5.34 1.81 12.08
CA ALA A 30 6.05 1.45 13.28
C ALA A 30 7.14 0.39 13.07
N GLU A 31 6.90 -0.59 12.20
CA GLU A 31 7.84 -1.70 11.97
C GLU A 31 8.66 -1.50 10.69
N VAL A 32 7.99 -1.12 9.60
CA VAL A 32 8.63 -0.95 8.29
C VAL A 32 9.32 0.40 8.19
N GLY A 33 8.86 1.42 8.94
CA GLY A 33 9.48 2.74 9.01
C GLY A 33 9.08 3.68 7.87
N VAL A 34 7.91 3.46 7.26
CA VAL A 34 7.32 4.42 6.31
C VAL A 34 7.03 5.73 7.02
N GLU A 35 7.63 6.80 6.55
CA GLU A 35 7.35 8.14 7.06
C GLU A 35 5.95 8.59 6.65
N SER A 36 5.21 9.23 7.57
CA SER A 36 3.85 9.73 7.29
C SER A 36 3.77 10.69 6.11
N VAL A 37 4.87 11.38 5.76
CA VAL A 37 4.95 12.24 4.58
C VAL A 37 4.97 11.43 3.28
N ASN A 38 5.55 10.23 3.29
CA ASN A 38 5.62 9.35 2.13
C ASN A 38 4.32 8.58 1.91
N SER A 39 3.47 8.47 2.94
CA SER A 39 2.14 7.87 2.84
C SER A 39 1.29 8.49 1.72
N ILE A 40 1.29 9.82 1.58
CA ILE A 40 0.58 10.48 0.49
C ILE A 40 1.17 10.13 -0.88
N ALA A 41 2.51 10.01 -0.97
CA ALA A 41 3.15 9.59 -2.22
C ALA A 41 2.79 8.15 -2.59
N ILE A 42 2.73 7.24 -1.61
CA ILE A 42 2.28 5.86 -1.80
C ILE A 42 0.83 5.85 -2.31
N LEU A 43 -0.06 6.60 -1.66
CA LEU A 43 -1.47 6.71 -2.06
C LEU A 43 -1.60 7.12 -3.52
N LEU A 44 -0.97 8.24 -3.91
CA LEU A 44 -1.00 8.75 -5.27
C LEU A 44 -0.44 7.75 -6.28
N ALA A 45 0.66 7.07 -5.95
CA ALA A 45 1.27 6.07 -6.82
C ALA A 45 0.40 4.81 -6.97
N LEU A 46 -0.33 4.40 -5.93
CA LEU A 46 -1.30 3.31 -6.02
C LEU A 46 -2.49 3.71 -6.91
N GLU A 47 -3.06 4.89 -6.69
CA GLU A 47 -4.16 5.42 -7.49
C GLU A 47 -3.78 5.52 -8.97
N GLU A 48 -2.59 6.03 -9.28
CA GLU A 48 -2.09 6.14 -10.66
C GLU A 48 -1.82 4.76 -11.29
N LYS A 49 -1.14 3.86 -10.56
CA LYS A 49 -0.77 2.53 -11.08
C LYS A 49 -1.97 1.63 -11.36
N PHE A 50 -2.98 1.70 -10.50
CA PHE A 50 -4.18 0.87 -10.60
C PHE A 50 -5.38 1.60 -11.23
N ALA A 51 -5.24 2.89 -11.56
CA ALA A 51 -6.31 3.76 -12.06
C ALA A 51 -7.57 3.72 -11.15
N ILE A 52 -7.34 3.78 -9.83
CA ILE A 52 -8.38 3.75 -8.80
C ILE A 52 -8.35 5.03 -7.96
N THR A 53 -9.36 5.20 -7.11
CA THR A 53 -9.38 6.26 -6.09
C THR A 53 -9.56 5.61 -4.73
N ILE A 54 -8.67 5.89 -3.79
CA ILE A 54 -8.68 5.35 -2.43
C ILE A 54 -8.96 6.51 -1.48
N ASP A 55 -9.91 6.34 -0.57
CA ASP A 55 -10.21 7.37 0.44
C ASP A 55 -9.03 7.57 1.39
N ASP A 56 -8.60 8.82 1.59
CA ASP A 56 -7.48 9.17 2.46
C ASP A 56 -7.68 8.65 3.89
N THR A 57 -8.92 8.64 4.38
CA THR A 57 -9.29 8.17 5.72
C THR A 57 -9.09 6.67 5.84
N GLU A 58 -9.50 5.91 4.82
CA GLU A 58 -9.33 4.46 4.80
C GLU A 58 -7.84 4.10 4.62
N PHE A 59 -7.12 4.85 3.80
CA PHE A 59 -5.68 4.69 3.63
C PHE A 59 -4.90 4.95 4.93
N VAL A 60 -5.23 6.01 5.67
CA VAL A 60 -4.61 6.31 6.97
C VAL A 60 -4.95 5.25 8.03
N LYS A 61 -6.12 4.60 7.94
CA LYS A 61 -6.47 3.46 8.79
C LYS A 61 -5.72 2.19 8.40
N ALA A 62 -5.39 2.01 7.12
CA ALA A 62 -4.63 0.88 6.61
C ALA A 62 -3.16 0.99 7.01
N ARG A 63 -2.84 0.43 8.17
CA ARG A 63 -1.48 0.44 8.72
C ARG A 63 -0.62 -0.72 8.26
N THR A 64 -1.19 -1.72 7.58
CA THR A 64 -0.45 -2.89 7.11
C THR A 64 -0.56 -3.02 5.61
N LEU A 65 0.43 -3.71 5.01
CA LEU A 65 0.43 -3.97 3.58
C LEU A 65 -0.80 -4.77 3.16
N THR A 66 -1.24 -5.74 3.96
CA THR A 66 -2.46 -6.51 3.71
C THR A 66 -3.72 -5.63 3.63
N GLU A 67 -3.87 -4.65 4.51
CA GLU A 67 -5.03 -3.74 4.48
C GLU A 67 -4.99 -2.84 3.25
N LEU A 68 -3.81 -2.33 2.87
CA LEU A 68 -3.65 -1.58 1.62
C LEU A 68 -4.01 -2.43 0.40
N VAL A 69 -3.51 -3.65 0.35
CA VAL A 69 -3.80 -4.60 -0.74
C VAL A 69 -5.30 -4.86 -0.81
N LYS A 70 -5.99 -5.04 0.32
CA LYS A 70 -7.45 -5.19 0.37
C LYS A 70 -8.18 -3.96 -0.18
N LEU A 71 -7.74 -2.75 0.16
CA LEU A 71 -8.35 -1.52 -0.36
C LEU A 71 -8.21 -1.44 -1.88
N VAL A 72 -7.00 -1.68 -2.40
CA VAL A 72 -6.74 -1.67 -3.85
C VAL A 72 -7.58 -2.76 -4.54
N ALA A 73 -7.56 -3.98 -4.00
CA ALA A 73 -8.30 -5.13 -4.53
C ALA A 73 -9.82 -4.90 -4.56
N ALA A 74 -10.38 -4.28 -3.52
CA ALA A 74 -11.78 -3.92 -3.46
C ALA A 74 -12.17 -2.91 -4.56
N GLN A 75 -11.26 -1.98 -4.90
CA GLN A 75 -11.50 -0.97 -5.94
C GLN A 75 -11.26 -1.50 -7.36
N THR A 76 -10.26 -2.36 -7.55
CA THR A 76 -9.97 -2.99 -8.85
C THR A 76 -10.91 -4.16 -9.16
N GLY A 77 -11.64 -4.67 -8.17
CA GLY A 77 -12.45 -5.87 -8.28
C GLY A 77 -11.63 -7.16 -8.37
N GLU A 78 -10.34 -7.11 -8.05
CA GLU A 78 -9.44 -8.26 -8.06
C GLU A 78 -9.59 -9.04 -6.74
N THR A 79 -9.73 -10.37 -6.80
CA THR A 79 -9.87 -11.20 -5.60
C THR A 79 -8.48 -11.60 -5.09
N ILE A 80 -8.19 -11.27 -3.82
CA ILE A 80 -6.91 -11.49 -3.13
C ILE A 80 -6.71 -12.92 -2.65
#